data_AF-A0A7X7XSY3-F1
#
_entry.id   AF-A0A7X7XSY3-F1
#
_cell.length_a   1.000
_cell.length_b   1.000
_cell.length_c   1.000
_cell.angle_alpha   90.00
_cell.angle_beta   90.00
_cell.angle_gamma   90.00
#
_symmetry.space_group_name_H-M   'P 1'
#
loop_
_entity.id
_entity.type
_entity.pdbx_description
1 polymer ?
#
loop_
_entity_poly.entity_id
_entity_poly.type
_entity_poly.pdbx_seq_one_letter_code
_entity_poly.pdbx_strand_id
1 'polypeptide(L)'
;MIRVRFPPSPTGYMHIGNVRTALFNYLYAKKYKGKFILRIEDTDKGRSKKEYEDDILNGLKWLGLNWDEGPDIGGPFGPYRQSERLNIYKSYIDKLLDEDKAYYCFCSEEEIEKDRDEALKKGLMPKYSRRCRDLKEDEINEK
;
A
#
# COMPACT_ATOMS: atom_id res chain seq x y z
N MET A 1 -12.21 -16.67 13.76
CA MET A 1 -13.15 -15.55 13.52
C MET A 1 -12.80 -14.90 12.19
N ILE A 2 -13.77 -14.61 11.31
CA ILE A 2 -13.52 -13.94 10.03
C ILE A 2 -13.09 -12.49 10.27
N ARG A 3 -12.07 -12.03 9.54
CA ARG A 3 -11.59 -10.65 9.55
C ARG A 3 -11.34 -10.20 8.12
N VAL A 4 -11.95 -9.10 7.71
CA VAL A 4 -11.79 -8.52 6.37
C VAL A 4 -11.49 -7.04 6.49
N ARG A 5 -10.84 -6.47 5.47
CA ARG A 5 -10.51 -5.04 5.46
C ARG A 5 -10.93 -4.35 4.17
N PHE A 6 -11.36 -3.11 4.31
CA PHE A 6 -11.44 -2.14 3.23
C PHE A 6 -10.20 -1.22 3.28
N PRO A 7 -9.30 -1.28 2.28
CA PRO A 7 -8.03 -0.55 2.31
C PRO A 7 -7.98 0.60 1.27
N PRO A 8 -8.70 1.71 1.45
CA PRO A 8 -8.67 2.80 0.50
C PRO A 8 -7.35 3.60 0.60
N SER A 9 -6.79 3.99 -0.55
CA SER A 9 -5.77 5.05 -0.60
C SER A 9 -6.46 6.41 -0.68
N PRO A 10 -6.11 7.39 0.16
CA PRO A 10 -6.76 8.70 0.18
C PRO A 10 -6.19 9.59 -0.93
N THR A 11 -6.25 9.14 -2.19
CA THR A 11 -5.70 9.83 -3.37
C THR A 11 -6.78 10.47 -4.26
N GLY A 12 -8.03 10.48 -3.79
CA GLY A 12 -9.19 11.05 -4.45
C GLY A 12 -10.46 10.75 -3.66
N TYR A 13 -11.57 11.37 -4.05
CA TYR A 13 -12.89 11.15 -3.45
C TYR A 13 -13.37 9.72 -3.64
N MET A 14 -14.22 9.25 -2.72
CA MET A 14 -14.84 7.94 -2.84
C MET A 14 -15.69 7.83 -4.11
N HIS A 15 -15.42 6.79 -4.89
CA HIS A 15 -16.22 6.44 -6.07
C HIS A 15 -17.03 5.16 -5.83
N ILE A 16 -17.99 4.87 -6.72
CA ILE A 16 -18.91 3.73 -6.58
C ILE A 16 -18.20 2.37 -6.44
N GLY A 17 -17.01 2.23 -7.03
CA GLY A 17 -16.17 1.04 -6.92
C GLY A 17 -15.64 0.81 -5.50
N ASN A 18 -15.26 1.89 -4.81
CA ASN A 18 -14.88 1.84 -3.40
C ASN A 18 -16.07 1.40 -2.55
N VAL A 19 -17.23 2.05 -2.74
CA VAL A 19 -18.46 1.77 -1.99
C VAL A 19 -18.87 0.31 -2.14
N ARG A 20 -18.88 -0.22 -3.37
CA ARG A 20 -19.20 -1.63 -3.65
C ARG A 20 -18.26 -2.58 -2.89
N THR A 21 -16.96 -2.30 -2.91
CA THR A 21 -15.95 -3.13 -2.25
C THR A 21 -16.10 -3.10 -0.72
N ALA A 22 -16.30 -1.91 -0.16
CA ALA A 22 -16.55 -1.73 1.27
C ALA A 22 -17.82 -2.47 1.71
N LEU A 23 -18.92 -2.32 0.96
CA LEU A 23 -20.19 -2.98 1.21
C LEU A 23 -20.05 -4.51 1.22
N PHE A 24 -19.35 -5.09 0.24
CA PHE A 24 -19.18 -6.54 0.17
C PHE A 24 -18.38 -7.09 1.35
N ASN A 25 -17.29 -6.41 1.74
CA ASN A 25 -16.53 -6.80 2.92
C ASN A 25 -17.37 -6.65 4.21
N TYR A 26 -18.11 -5.55 4.34
CA TYR A 26 -19.01 -5.32 5.48
C TYR A 26 -20.07 -6.42 5.60
N LEU A 27 -20.80 -6.71 4.51
CA LEU A 27 -21.84 -7.75 4.50
C LEU A 27 -21.26 -9.14 4.76
N TYR A 28 -20.08 -9.45 4.21
CA TYR A 28 -19.40 -10.72 4.46
C TYR A 28 -19.02 -10.85 5.94
N ALA A 29 -18.44 -9.80 6.53
CA ALA A 29 -18.13 -9.78 7.96
C ALA A 29 -19.40 -9.97 8.80
N LYS A 30 -20.49 -9.23 8.54
CA LYS A 30 -21.74 -9.34 9.29
C LYS A 30 -22.37 -10.73 9.17
N LYS A 31 -22.44 -11.30 7.96
CA LYS A 31 -22.98 -12.65 7.72
C LYS A 31 -22.28 -13.71 8.58
N TYR A 32 -20.95 -13.63 8.68
CA TYR A 32 -20.14 -14.61 9.42
C TYR A 32 -19.75 -14.15 10.83
N LYS A 33 -20.43 -13.13 11.38
CA LYS A 33 -20.14 -12.56 12.72
C LYS A 33 -18.64 -12.24 12.91
N GLY A 34 -18.00 -11.78 11.84
CA GLY A 34 -16.59 -11.39 11.78
C GLY A 34 -16.37 -9.90 12.07
N LYS A 35 -15.18 -9.42 11.72
CA LYS A 35 -14.75 -8.03 11.89
C LYS A 35 -14.52 -7.34 10.55
N PHE A 36 -15.05 -6.12 10.42
CA PHE A 36 -14.81 -5.23 9.29
C PHE A 36 -13.81 -4.14 9.70
N ILE A 37 -12.67 -4.08 9.02
CA ILE A 37 -11.55 -3.20 9.39
C ILE A 37 -11.37 -2.12 8.32
N LEU A 38 -11.21 -0.87 8.73
CA LEU A 38 -10.79 0.22 7.86
C LEU A 38 -9.30 0.46 8.04
N ARG A 39 -8.53 0.45 6.95
CA ARG A 39 -7.10 0.77 6.98
C ARG A 39 -6.76 1.75 5.86
N ILE A 40 -6.17 2.88 6.19
CA ILE A 40 -5.83 3.91 5.21
C ILE A 40 -4.46 3.57 4.59
N GLU A 41 -4.43 3.47 3.26
CA GLU A 41 -3.22 3.15 2.48
C GLU A 41 -2.60 4.45 1.94
N ASP A 42 -2.07 5.28 2.86
CA ASP A 42 -1.52 6.62 2.64
C ASP A 42 0.02 6.64 2.42
N THR A 43 0.58 5.59 1.85
CA THR A 43 2.04 5.48 1.62
C THR A 43 2.54 6.41 0.53
N ASP A 44 1.69 6.80 -0.41
CA ASP A 44 2.01 7.81 -1.43
C ASP A 44 1.69 9.20 -0.88
N LYS A 45 2.68 9.83 -0.22
CA LYS A 45 2.51 11.15 0.41
C LYS A 45 2.19 12.27 -0.59
N GLY A 46 2.62 12.16 -1.85
CA GLY A 46 2.40 13.19 -2.86
C GLY A 46 0.95 13.24 -3.34
N ARG A 47 0.29 12.08 -3.37
CA ARG A 47 -1.13 11.97 -3.77
C ARG A 47 -2.10 11.89 -2.60
N SER A 48 -1.62 11.50 -1.42
CA SER A 48 -2.48 11.33 -0.24
C SER A 48 -2.81 12.66 0.40
N LYS A 49 -4.10 12.96 0.57
CA LYS A 49 -4.56 14.19 1.22
C LYS A 49 -5.57 13.91 2.32
N LYS A 50 -5.51 14.74 3.37
CA LYS A 50 -6.42 14.65 4.51
C LYS A 50 -7.89 14.81 4.11
N GLU A 51 -8.18 15.70 3.16
CA GLU A 51 -9.54 15.90 2.61
C GLU A 51 -10.15 14.60 2.07
N TYR A 52 -9.35 13.75 1.41
CA TYR A 52 -9.81 12.49 0.83
C TYR A 52 -9.98 11.41 1.90
N GLU A 53 -9.11 11.38 2.91
CA GLU A 53 -9.32 10.50 4.09
C GLU A 53 -10.63 10.86 4.81
N ASP A 54 -10.88 12.15 5.03
CA ASP A 54 -12.08 12.61 5.72
C ASP A 54 -13.35 12.29 4.91
N ASP A 55 -13.32 12.45 3.57
CA ASP A 55 -14.40 12.02 2.68
C ASP A 55 -14.69 10.51 2.79
N ILE A 56 -13.64 9.68 2.80
CA ILE A 56 -13.77 8.22 2.99
C ILE A 56 -14.46 7.90 4.31
N LEU A 57 -13.98 8.46 5.43
CA LEU A 57 -14.52 8.17 6.75
C LEU A 57 -15.99 8.62 6.85
N ASN A 58 -16.29 9.83 6.38
CA ASN A 58 -17.61 10.41 6.45
C ASN A 58 -18.60 9.69 5.54
N GLY A 59 -18.23 9.39 4.30
CA GLY A 59 -19.11 8.70 3.37
C GLY A 59 -19.41 7.26 3.81
N LEU A 60 -18.44 6.53 4.38
CA LEU A 60 -18.71 5.21 4.96
C LEU A 60 -19.67 5.28 6.16
N LYS A 61 -19.49 6.25 7.05
CA LYS A 61 -20.41 6.50 8.18
C LYS A 61 -21.81 6.88 7.69
N TRP A 62 -21.92 7.74 6.68
CA TRP A 62 -23.18 8.14 6.06
C TRP A 62 -23.93 6.95 5.45
N LEU A 63 -23.21 6.01 4.82
CA LEU A 63 -23.76 4.76 4.30
C LEU A 63 -24.10 3.72 5.40
N GLY A 64 -23.78 3.98 6.66
CA GLY A 64 -23.97 3.05 7.77
C GLY A 64 -22.97 1.88 7.80
N LEU A 65 -21.86 1.98 7.06
CA LEU A 65 -20.81 0.96 6.96
C LEU A 65 -19.74 1.16 8.05
N ASN A 66 -20.16 1.03 9.31
CA ASN A 66 -19.27 1.20 10.46
C ASN A 66 -18.25 0.06 10.56
N TRP A 67 -16.99 0.41 10.80
CA TRP A 67 -15.90 -0.54 11.03
C TRP A 67 -15.76 -0.89 12.52
N ASP A 68 -15.26 -2.10 12.77
CA ASP A 68 -14.94 -2.60 14.11
C ASP A 68 -13.54 -2.18 14.59
N GLU A 69 -12.63 -1.89 13.64
CA GLU A 69 -11.27 -1.43 13.88
C GLU A 69 -10.90 -0.41 12.80
N GLY A 70 -10.21 0.67 13.16
CA GLY A 70 -9.88 1.70 12.18
C GLY A 70 -9.08 2.87 12.73
N PRO A 71 -8.80 3.87 11.88
CA PRO A 71 -7.86 4.97 12.19
C PRO A 71 -8.38 5.95 13.25
N ASP A 72 -9.68 6.00 13.51
CA ASP A 72 -10.33 6.87 14.49
C ASP A 72 -10.76 6.14 15.78
N ILE A 73 -11.13 4.86 15.68
CA ILE A 73 -11.58 4.05 16.84
C ILE A 73 -10.51 3.11 17.39
N GLY A 74 -9.37 3.00 16.72
CA GLY A 74 -8.28 2.11 17.10
C GLY A 74 -8.63 0.63 16.95
N GLY A 75 -7.99 -0.20 17.78
CA GLY A 75 -8.12 -1.66 17.77
C GLY A 75 -6.77 -2.35 17.99
N PRO A 76 -6.77 -3.69 18.17
CA PRO A 76 -5.61 -4.44 18.63
C PRO A 76 -4.42 -4.46 17.65
N PHE A 77 -4.63 -4.14 16.37
CA PHE A 77 -3.59 -4.15 15.33
C PHE A 77 -3.25 -2.76 14.79
N GLY A 78 -3.61 -1.71 15.53
CA GLY A 78 -3.22 -0.35 15.19
C GLY A 78 -1.69 -0.19 15.11
N PRO A 79 -1.20 0.90 14.51
CA PRO A 79 -1.97 1.99 13.89
C PRO A 79 -2.64 1.57 12.56
N TYR A 80 -3.76 2.21 12.18
CA TYR A 80 -4.53 1.86 10.97
C TYR A 80 -4.32 2.82 9.79
N ARG A 81 -3.38 3.76 9.90
CA ARG A 81 -2.79 4.43 8.73
C ARG A 81 -1.45 3.79 8.43
N GLN A 82 -1.14 3.56 7.16
CA GLN A 82 0.10 2.89 6.81
C GLN A 82 1.32 3.79 7.01
N SER A 83 1.18 5.10 6.83
CA SER A 83 2.25 6.08 7.11
C SER A 83 2.75 6.04 8.56
N GLU A 84 1.92 5.58 9.50
CA GLU A 84 2.23 5.43 10.93
C GLU A 84 2.94 4.10 11.25
N ARG A 85 3.17 3.22 10.26
CA ARG A 85 3.64 1.83 10.45
C ARG A 85 5.07 1.58 9.93
N LEU A 86 5.85 2.63 9.68
CA LEU A 86 7.18 2.52 9.06
C LEU A 86 8.13 1.56 9.78
N ASN A 87 8.11 1.54 11.12
CA ASN A 87 8.96 0.63 11.91
C ASN A 87 8.65 -0.85 11.63
N ILE A 88 7.37 -1.18 11.37
CA ILE A 88 6.95 -2.54 11.03
C ILE A 88 7.49 -2.91 9.66
N TYR A 89 7.40 -2.01 8.68
CA TYR A 89 7.91 -2.29 7.33
C TYR A 89 9.42 -2.43 7.32
N LYS A 90 10.13 -1.57 8.07
CA LYS A 90 11.59 -1.66 8.20
C LYS A 90 12.04 -3.03 8.70
N SER A 91 11.43 -3.56 9.77
CA SER A 91 11.83 -4.87 10.29
C SER A 91 11.58 -6.02 9.31
N TYR A 92 10.52 -5.95 8.50
CA TYR A 92 10.30 -6.92 7.43
C TYR A 92 11.24 -6.74 6.24
N ILE A 93 11.62 -5.50 5.91
CA ILE A 93 12.63 -5.22 4.88
C ILE A 93 13.97 -5.80 5.31
N ASP A 94 14.41 -5.54 6.54
CA ASP A 94 15.66 -6.07 7.10
C ASP A 94 15.67 -7.61 7.02
N LYS A 95 14.56 -8.25 7.43
CA LYS A 95 14.40 -9.71 7.30
C LYS A 95 14.49 -10.20 5.85
N LEU A 96 13.91 -9.48 4.90
CA LEU A 96 13.95 -9.87 3.48
C LEU A 96 15.37 -9.71 2.89
N LEU A 97 16.12 -8.72 3.34
CA LEU A 97 17.52 -8.53 2.96
C LEU A 97 18.40 -9.64 3.57
N ASP A 98 18.21 -9.96 4.85
CA ASP A 98 18.93 -11.04 5.55
C ASP A 98 18.68 -12.43 4.93
N GLU A 99 17.47 -12.64 4.39
CA GLU A 99 17.07 -13.90 3.73
C GLU A 99 17.42 -13.94 2.22
N ASP A 100 18.15 -12.96 1.68
CA ASP A 100 18.48 -12.82 0.25
C ASP A 100 17.23 -12.83 -0.67
N LYS A 101 16.13 -12.27 -0.16
CA LYS A 101 14.84 -12.14 -0.88
C LYS A 101 14.60 -10.73 -1.42
N ALA A 102 15.45 -9.78 -1.04
CA ALA A 102 15.46 -8.40 -1.51
C ALA A 102 16.90 -7.92 -1.68
N TYR A 103 17.09 -6.86 -2.47
CA TYR A 103 18.37 -6.19 -2.66
C TYR A 103 18.13 -4.69 -2.82
N TYR A 104 19.15 -3.88 -2.53
CA TYR A 104 19.10 -2.44 -2.76
C TYR A 104 19.26 -2.09 -4.23
N CYS A 105 18.47 -1.13 -4.70
CA CYS A 105 18.56 -0.57 -6.04
C CYS A 105 19.18 0.83 -5.96
N PHE A 106 20.21 1.06 -6.77
CA PHE A 106 20.92 2.34 -6.86
C PHE A 106 20.71 3.01 -8.23
N CYS A 107 19.72 2.55 -9.00
CA CYS A 107 19.40 3.15 -10.29
C CYS A 107 18.75 4.52 -10.10
N SER A 108 19.15 5.51 -10.90
CA SER A 108 18.44 6.78 -10.98
C SER A 108 17.11 6.64 -11.73
N GLU A 109 16.19 7.59 -11.54
CA GLU A 109 14.93 7.65 -12.30
C GLU A 109 15.21 7.74 -13.82
N GLU A 110 16.21 8.54 -14.22
CA GLU A 110 16.63 8.68 -15.62
C GLU A 110 17.11 7.35 -16.24
N GLU A 111 17.85 6.54 -15.48
CA GLU A 111 18.28 5.21 -15.94
C GLU A 111 17.08 4.28 -16.15
N ILE A 112 16.10 4.32 -15.25
CA ILE A 112 14.88 3.51 -15.33
C ILE A 112 14.00 3.95 -16.51
N GLU A 113 13.87 5.25 -16.74
CA GLU A 113 13.14 5.80 -17.89
C GLU A 113 13.80 5.44 -19.21
N LYS A 114 15.13 5.53 -19.28
CA LYS A 114 15.88 5.11 -20.48
C LYS A 114 15.66 3.64 -20.80
N ASP A 115 15.76 2.75 -19.81
CA ASP A 115 15.48 1.31 -19.97
C ASP A 115 14.06 1.08 -20.50
N ARG A 116 13.09 1.82 -19.96
CA ARG A 116 11.68 1.76 -20.38
C ARG A 116 11.52 2.18 -21.84
N ASP A 117 12.10 3.30 -22.24
CA ASP A 117 11.98 3.82 -23.60
C ASP A 117 12.68 2.92 -24.63
N GLU A 118 13.83 2.35 -24.29
CA GLU A 118 14.51 1.37 -25.13
C GLU A 118 13.69 0.10 -25.33
N ALA A 119 13.02 -0.39 -24.27
CA ALA A 119 12.12 -1.53 -24.38
C ALA A 119 10.94 -1.24 -25.31
N LEU A 120 10.30 -0.06 -25.16
CA LEU A 120 9.18 0.35 -26.00
C LEU A 120 9.58 0.52 -27.47
N LYS A 121 10.75 1.11 -27.76
CA LYS A 121 11.28 1.24 -29.13
C LYS A 121 11.50 -0.12 -29.81
N LYS A 122 11.78 -1.16 -29.02
CA LYS A 122 11.95 -2.55 -29.48
C LYS A 122 10.63 -3.33 -29.53
N GLY A 123 9.50 -2.71 -29.21
CA GLY A 123 8.19 -3.39 -29.11
C GLY A 123 8.12 -4.38 -27.94
N LEU A 124 9.00 -4.27 -26.95
CA LEU A 124 9.06 -5.14 -25.78
C LEU A 124 8.30 -4.52 -24.60
N MET A 125 7.80 -5.38 -23.72
CA MET A 125 7.20 -4.95 -22.45
C MET A 125 8.29 -4.39 -21.52
N PRO A 126 8.17 -3.14 -21.02
CA PRO A 126 9.12 -2.60 -20.06
C PRO A 126 9.17 -3.44 -18.78
N LYS A 127 10.39 -3.80 -18.36
CA LYS A 127 10.65 -4.52 -17.12
C LYS A 127 11.89 -3.91 -16.48
N TYR A 128 11.92 -3.89 -15.15
CA TYR A 128 13.12 -3.52 -14.44
C TYR A 128 14.26 -4.49 -14.81
N SER A 129 15.42 -3.94 -15.17
CA SER A 129 16.55 -4.71 -15.71
C SER A 129 17.23 -5.62 -14.68
N ARG A 130 16.94 -5.42 -13.38
CA ARG A 130 17.57 -6.15 -12.26
C ARG A 130 19.09 -5.97 -12.19
N ARG A 131 19.63 -4.90 -12.79
CA ARG A 131 21.07 -4.63 -12.85
C ARG A 131 21.73 -4.54 -11.47
N CYS A 132 20.98 -4.12 -10.45
CA CYS A 132 21.48 -4.01 -9.07
C CYS A 132 21.42 -5.33 -8.28
N ARG A 133 20.88 -6.42 -8.86
CA ARG A 133 20.61 -7.65 -8.12
C ARG A 133 21.87 -8.34 -7.64
N ASP A 134 22.89 -8.41 -8.49
CA ASP A 134 24.10 -9.20 -8.27
C ASP A 134 25.33 -8.30 -8.03
N LEU A 135 25.11 -7.05 -7.58
CA LEU A 135 26.20 -6.12 -7.25
C LEU A 135 27.01 -6.66 -6.08
N LYS A 136 28.33 -6.54 -6.18
CA LYS A 136 29.26 -6.85 -5.09
C LYS A 136 29.30 -5.72 -4.08
N GLU A 137 29.76 -6.02 -2.88
CA GLU A 137 29.88 -5.06 -1.78
C GLU A 137 30.73 -3.83 -2.15
N ASP A 138 31.82 -4.04 -2.89
CA ASP A 138 32.64 -2.94 -3.42
C ASP A 138 31.86 -2.02 -4.38
N GLU A 139 31.05 -2.61 -5.27
CA GLU A 139 30.23 -1.85 -6.23
C GLU A 139 29.08 -1.11 -5.53
N ILE A 140 28.59 -1.64 -4.40
CA ILE A 140 27.58 -0.98 -3.57
C ILE A 140 28.18 0.22 -2.84
N ASN A 141 29.40 0.10 -2.31
CA ASN A 141 30.06 1.17 -1.56
C ASN A 141 30.50 2.35 -2.45
N GLU A 142 30.63 2.14 -3.76
CA GLU A 142 30.95 3.17 -4.75
C GLU A 142 29.72 3.93 -5.30
N LYS A 143 28.51 3.47 -4.99
CA LYS A 143 27.24 4.07 -5.43
C LYS A 143 26.72 5.13 -4.47
#